data_AF-A0A6L2LCV6-F1
#
_entry.id   AF-A0A6L2LCV6-F1
#
_cell.length_a   1.000
_cell.length_b   1.000
_cell.length_c   1.000
_cell.angle_alpha   90.00
_cell.angle_beta   90.00
_cell.angle_gamma   90.00
#
_symmetry.space_group_name_H-M   'P 1'
#
loop_
_entity.id
_entity.type
_entity.pdbx_description
1 polymer ?
#
loop_
_entity_poly.entity_id
_entity_poly.type
_entity_poly.pdbx_seq_one_letter_code
_entity_poly.pdbx_strand_id
1 'polypeptide(L)'
;MTTTTILPPPPQPQQSTGDPTLMKRIDELEQHMANLLQYNLALEERLDKHGSRLYKLKNLNILHQVSKAIDEIVTDAVDWAMQALLRARFSDLPVVDIKEILQQQMFEDKSYEAHEDQKKLYDALEKSIERDYSDQLLSNLEEARQKKRKRRDVPRTPSGSPPPQPPPLPPSAGASGAPGTSGASGSSQFPLPPPLPPPSTDTSRSAQHQGSKALSSSKSAASAPQSMAWTTSDIRYESADVKNHLAYLGYVLQITYIRSGIKKSNKLSNKVFLL
;
A
#
# COMPACT_ATOMS: atom_id res chain seq x y z
N MET A 1 -73.54 -61.90 -76.00
CA MET A 1 -73.66 -60.47 -76.37
C MET A 1 -73.14 -59.66 -75.20
N THR A 2 -71.88 -59.25 -75.26
CA THR A 2 -71.22 -58.50 -74.17
C THR A 2 -71.20 -57.04 -74.60
N THR A 3 -71.98 -56.19 -73.94
CA THR A 3 -72.05 -54.75 -74.25
C THR A 3 -70.97 -54.03 -73.45
N THR A 4 -69.88 -53.69 -74.13
CA THR A 4 -68.79 -52.86 -73.59
C THR A 4 -69.17 -51.39 -73.73
N THR A 5 -69.51 -50.75 -72.62
CA THR A 5 -69.81 -49.31 -72.53
C THR A 5 -68.52 -48.49 -72.53
N ILE A 6 -68.33 -47.62 -73.52
CA ILE A 6 -67.19 -46.69 -73.62
C ILE A 6 -67.56 -45.40 -72.88
N LEU A 7 -66.74 -44.99 -71.90
CA LEU A 7 -66.90 -43.74 -71.16
C LEU A 7 -66.41 -42.53 -71.97
N PRO A 8 -67.05 -41.36 -71.83
CA PRO A 8 -66.65 -40.14 -72.54
C PRO A 8 -65.29 -39.61 -72.05
N PRO A 9 -64.54 -38.90 -72.92
CA PRO A 9 -63.25 -38.33 -72.56
C PRO A 9 -63.38 -37.33 -71.41
N PRO A 10 -62.39 -37.28 -70.49
CA PRO A 10 -62.43 -36.38 -69.35
C PRO A 10 -62.45 -34.91 -69.81
N PRO A 11 -63.23 -34.04 -69.15
CA PRO A 11 -63.27 -32.61 -69.49
C PRO A 11 -61.86 -32.00 -69.38
N GLN A 12 -61.43 -31.31 -70.43
CA GLN A 12 -60.15 -30.59 -70.44
C GLN A 12 -60.14 -29.52 -69.33
N PRO A 13 -58.99 -29.29 -68.65
CA PRO A 13 -58.86 -28.19 -67.71
C PRO A 13 -59.21 -26.87 -68.39
N GLN A 14 -60.19 -26.15 -67.87
CA GLN A 14 -60.51 -24.81 -68.37
C GLN A 14 -59.28 -23.93 -68.13
N GLN A 15 -58.65 -23.50 -69.22
CA GLN A 15 -57.63 -22.46 -69.13
C GLN A 15 -58.34 -21.18 -68.69
N SER A 16 -58.26 -20.91 -67.38
CA SER A 16 -58.67 -19.65 -66.79
C SER A 16 -57.91 -18.55 -67.54
N THR A 17 -58.60 -17.87 -68.46
CA THR A 17 -58.12 -16.61 -69.02
C THR A 17 -58.07 -15.65 -67.84
N GLY A 18 -56.88 -15.55 -67.24
CA GLY A 18 -56.66 -14.82 -66.00
C GLY A 18 -57.10 -13.37 -66.20
N ASP A 19 -58.03 -12.92 -65.37
CA ASP A 19 -58.42 -11.51 -65.34
C ASP A 19 -57.15 -10.67 -65.11
N PRO A 20 -56.76 -9.79 -66.05
CA PRO A 20 -55.54 -8.98 -65.93
C PRO A 20 -55.54 -8.13 -64.65
N THR A 21 -56.72 -7.85 -64.09
CA THR A 21 -56.88 -7.14 -62.80
C THR A 21 -56.39 -7.96 -61.62
N LEU A 22 -56.57 -9.29 -61.65
CA LEU A 22 -56.12 -10.19 -60.59
C LEU A 22 -54.60 -10.35 -60.61
N MET A 23 -54.01 -10.50 -61.81
CA MET A 23 -52.56 -10.63 -61.95
C MET A 23 -51.85 -9.39 -61.39
N LYS A 24 -52.34 -8.18 -61.72
CA LYS A 24 -51.80 -6.94 -61.19
C LYS A 24 -51.86 -6.86 -59.65
N ARG A 25 -52.96 -7.32 -59.04
CA ARG A 25 -53.09 -7.35 -57.57
C ARG A 25 -52.14 -8.35 -56.91
N ILE A 26 -51.83 -9.46 -57.60
CA ILE A 26 -50.84 -10.45 -57.13
C ILE A 26 -49.44 -9.81 -57.16
N ASP A 27 -49.07 -9.16 -58.27
CA ASP A 27 -47.77 -8.48 -58.39
C ASP A 27 -47.59 -7.37 -57.33
N GLU A 28 -48.64 -6.56 -57.09
CA GLU A 28 -48.65 -5.53 -56.04
C GLU A 28 -48.45 -6.13 -54.63
N LEU A 29 -49.08 -7.27 -54.35
CA LEU A 29 -48.96 -7.97 -53.08
C LEU A 29 -47.54 -8.57 -52.89
N GLU A 30 -46.99 -9.19 -53.93
CA GLU A 30 -45.62 -9.70 -53.93
C GLU A 30 -44.60 -8.59 -53.67
N GLN A 31 -44.76 -7.44 -54.33
CA GLN A 31 -43.93 -6.27 -54.10
C GLN A 31 -44.03 -5.78 -52.65
N HIS A 32 -45.23 -5.74 -52.08
CA HIS A 32 -45.43 -5.33 -50.69
C HIS A 32 -44.77 -6.30 -49.70
N MET A 33 -44.89 -7.61 -49.93
CA MET A 33 -44.23 -8.63 -49.11
C MET A 33 -42.70 -8.53 -49.19
N ALA A 34 -42.16 -8.29 -50.38
CA ALA A 34 -40.71 -8.09 -50.57
C ALA A 34 -40.20 -6.86 -49.80
N ASN A 35 -40.93 -5.74 -49.86
CA ASN A 35 -40.60 -4.54 -49.11
C ASN A 35 -40.64 -4.79 -47.59
N LEU A 36 -41.63 -5.55 -47.10
CA LEU A 36 -41.74 -5.89 -45.69
C LEU A 36 -40.58 -6.77 -45.21
N LEU A 37 -40.18 -7.78 -46.01
CA LEU A 37 -39.02 -8.63 -45.71
C LEU A 37 -37.73 -7.81 -45.66
N GLN A 38 -37.53 -6.91 -46.63
CA GLN A 38 -36.36 -6.04 -46.65
C GLN A 38 -36.30 -5.11 -45.43
N TYR A 39 -37.45 -4.56 -45.04
CA TYR A 39 -37.54 -3.73 -43.83
C TYR A 39 -37.20 -4.52 -42.56
N ASN A 40 -37.73 -5.75 -42.43
CA ASN A 40 -37.43 -6.61 -41.28
C ASN A 40 -35.94 -6.99 -41.21
N LEU A 41 -35.32 -7.31 -42.35
CA LEU A 41 -33.88 -7.59 -42.43
C LEU A 41 -33.04 -6.38 -41.97
N ALA A 42 -33.41 -5.17 -42.41
CA ALA A 42 -32.73 -3.95 -42.00
C ALA A 42 -32.91 -3.65 -40.50
N LEU A 43 -34.04 -4.02 -39.90
CA LEU A 43 -34.25 -3.91 -38.46
C LEU A 43 -33.37 -4.87 -37.66
N GLU A 44 -33.21 -6.11 -38.12
CA GLU A 44 -32.33 -7.09 -37.47
C GLU A 44 -30.87 -6.62 -37.47
N GLU A 45 -30.36 -6.11 -38.60
CA GLU A 45 -28.99 -5.58 -38.67
C GLU A 45 -28.79 -4.39 -37.72
N ARG A 46 -29.78 -3.50 -37.64
CA ARG A 46 -29.76 -2.38 -36.69
C ARG A 46 -29.76 -2.89 -35.25
N LEU A 47 -30.56 -3.89 -34.92
CA LEU A 47 -30.61 -4.48 -33.58
C LEU A 47 -29.28 -5.13 -33.19
N ASP A 48 -28.63 -5.87 -34.08
CA ASP A 48 -27.32 -6.48 -33.82
C ASP A 48 -26.25 -5.40 -33.55
N LYS A 49 -26.24 -4.34 -34.35
CA LYS A 49 -25.36 -3.18 -34.15
C LYS A 49 -25.60 -2.47 -32.82
N HIS A 50 -26.86 -2.33 -32.39
CA HIS A 50 -27.19 -1.74 -31.10
C HIS A 50 -26.83 -2.69 -29.93
N GLY A 51 -27.05 -3.99 -30.09
CA GLY A 51 -26.68 -5.02 -29.11
C GLY A 51 -25.17 -5.04 -28.82
N SER A 52 -24.35 -5.01 -29.88
CA SER A 52 -22.89 -4.95 -29.74
C SER A 52 -22.39 -3.66 -29.07
N ARG A 53 -23.00 -2.51 -29.37
CA ARG A 53 -22.71 -1.23 -28.70
C ARG A 53 -23.06 -1.27 -27.22
N LEU A 54 -24.23 -1.83 -26.87
CA LEU A 54 -24.67 -1.95 -25.47
C LEU A 54 -23.73 -2.88 -24.67
N TYR A 55 -23.31 -4.00 -25.25
CA TYR A 55 -22.34 -4.91 -24.64
C TYR A 55 -21.00 -4.21 -24.34
N LYS A 56 -20.49 -3.44 -25.31
CA LYS A 56 -19.24 -2.66 -25.12
C LYS A 56 -19.38 -1.61 -24.02
N LEU A 57 -20.50 -0.88 -23.98
CA LEU A 57 -20.75 0.15 -22.97
C LEU A 57 -20.87 -0.43 -21.56
N LYS A 58 -21.60 -1.53 -21.40
CA LYS A 58 -21.73 -2.23 -20.11
C LYS A 58 -20.37 -2.75 -19.60
N ASN A 59 -19.55 -3.30 -20.49
CA ASN A 59 -18.21 -3.76 -20.13
C ASN A 59 -17.28 -2.61 -19.70
N LEU A 60 -17.33 -1.46 -20.39
CA LEU A 60 -16.55 -0.29 -20.01
C LEU A 60 -16.97 0.25 -18.63
N ASN A 61 -18.28 0.30 -18.36
CA ASN A 61 -18.78 0.73 -17.06
C ASN A 61 -18.32 -0.21 -15.94
N ILE A 62 -18.39 -1.53 -16.16
CA ILE A 62 -17.92 -2.52 -15.17
C ILE A 62 -16.42 -2.35 -14.92
N LEU A 63 -15.61 -2.26 -15.98
CA LEU A 63 -14.16 -2.09 -15.85
C LEU A 63 -13.79 -0.78 -15.15
N HIS A 64 -14.50 0.31 -15.44
CA HIS A 64 -14.27 1.60 -14.80
C HIS A 64 -14.58 1.55 -13.29
N GLN A 65 -15.73 0.96 -12.91
CA GLN A 65 -16.08 0.80 -11.50
C GLN A 65 -15.10 -0.10 -10.75
N VAL A 66 -14.64 -1.18 -11.38
CA VAL A 66 -13.61 -2.06 -10.80
C VAL A 66 -12.28 -1.32 -10.65
N SER A 67 -11.85 -0.55 -11.65
CA SER A 67 -10.64 0.26 -11.54
C SER A 67 -10.74 1.25 -10.38
N LYS A 68 -11.86 1.95 -10.27
CA LYS A 68 -12.11 2.90 -9.19
C LYS A 68 -12.06 2.24 -7.81
N ALA A 69 -12.72 1.10 -7.65
CA ALA A 69 -12.70 0.36 -6.38
C ALA A 69 -11.29 -0.16 -6.03
N ILE A 70 -10.51 -0.59 -7.03
CA ILE A 70 -9.11 -0.99 -6.82
C ILE A 70 -8.27 0.20 -6.37
N ASP A 71 -8.41 1.35 -7.02
CA ASP A 71 -7.64 2.56 -6.67
C ASP A 71 -7.96 3.03 -5.23
N GLU A 72 -9.23 2.96 -4.82
CA GLU A 72 -9.66 3.24 -3.43
C GLU A 72 -9.02 2.24 -2.44
N ILE A 73 -9.11 0.93 -2.71
CA ILE A 73 -8.53 -0.10 -1.85
C ILE A 73 -7.01 0.03 -1.73
N VAL A 74 -6.31 0.30 -2.84
CA VAL A 74 -4.86 0.48 -2.86
C VAL A 74 -4.46 1.71 -2.05
N THR A 75 -5.20 2.81 -2.20
CA THR A 75 -4.95 4.04 -1.42
C THR A 75 -5.12 3.78 0.07
N ASP A 76 -6.23 3.16 0.49
CA ASP A 76 -6.50 2.83 1.90
C ASP A 76 -5.43 1.87 2.48
N ALA A 77 -5.02 0.85 1.70
CA ALA A 77 -4.01 -0.10 2.13
C ALA A 77 -2.63 0.55 2.31
N VAL A 78 -2.26 1.49 1.42
CA VAL A 78 -1.02 2.25 1.52
C VAL A 78 -1.06 3.17 2.75
N ASP A 79 -2.15 3.91 2.95
CA ASP A 79 -2.30 4.78 4.12
C ASP A 79 -2.21 3.99 5.43
N TRP A 80 -2.88 2.84 5.50
CA TRP A 80 -2.80 1.96 6.67
C TRP A 80 -1.38 1.42 6.90
N ALA A 81 -0.69 1.01 5.84
CA ALA A 81 0.68 0.50 5.93
C ALA A 81 1.66 1.59 6.40
N MET A 82 1.53 2.80 5.85
CA MET A 82 2.33 3.96 6.26
C MET A 82 2.06 4.31 7.72
N GLN A 83 0.80 4.35 8.14
CA GLN A 83 0.43 4.62 9.52
C GLN A 83 0.95 3.54 10.48
N ALA A 84 0.84 2.26 10.11
CA ALA A 84 1.33 1.15 10.92
C ALA A 84 2.87 1.18 11.04
N LEU A 85 3.58 1.49 9.95
CA LEU A 85 5.03 1.62 9.95
C LEU A 85 5.49 2.77 10.86
N LEU A 86 4.86 3.94 10.76
CA LEU A 86 5.13 5.06 11.64
C LEU A 86 4.84 4.69 13.10
N ARG A 87 3.69 4.08 13.37
CA ARG A 87 3.33 3.66 14.72
C ARG A 87 4.32 2.66 15.32
N ALA A 88 4.78 1.69 14.52
CA ALA A 88 5.73 0.67 14.99
C ALA A 88 7.14 1.23 15.21
N ARG A 89 7.59 2.17 14.37
CA ARG A 89 8.91 2.79 14.52
C ARG A 89 8.96 3.79 15.67
N PHE A 90 7.86 4.50 15.91
CA PHE A 90 7.80 5.60 16.86
C PHE A 90 7.06 5.26 18.16
N SER A 91 6.61 4.01 18.38
CA SER A 91 5.90 3.63 19.61
C SER A 91 6.77 3.76 20.87
N ASP A 92 8.06 3.51 20.73
CA ASP A 92 8.99 3.37 21.85
C ASP A 92 9.85 4.63 22.04
N LEU A 93 9.73 5.60 21.14
CA LEU A 93 10.48 6.85 21.17
C LEU A 93 9.73 7.88 22.03
N PRO A 94 10.42 8.61 22.92
CA PRO A 94 9.80 9.72 23.62
C PRO A 94 9.40 10.81 22.62
N VAL A 95 8.34 11.55 22.94
CA VAL A 95 7.76 12.57 22.04
C VAL A 95 8.80 13.59 21.57
N VAL A 96 9.77 13.93 22.41
CA VAL A 96 10.87 14.85 22.06
C VAL A 96 11.74 14.31 20.92
N ASP A 97 12.09 13.01 20.94
CA ASP A 97 12.91 12.39 19.90
C ASP A 97 12.14 12.28 18.58
N ILE A 98 10.83 11.99 18.64
CA ILE A 98 9.97 11.96 17.44
C ILE A 98 9.95 13.35 16.77
N LYS A 99 9.83 14.42 17.56
CA LYS A 99 9.83 15.80 17.05
C LYS A 99 11.18 16.17 16.44
N GLU A 100 12.29 15.77 17.04
CA GLU A 100 13.65 16.02 16.52
C GLU A 100 13.88 15.28 15.19
N ILE A 101 13.47 14.01 15.08
CA ILE A 101 13.55 13.24 13.83
C ILE A 101 12.73 13.90 12.72
N LEU A 102 11.51 14.36 13.03
CA LEU A 102 10.66 15.07 12.06
C LEU A 102 11.28 16.40 11.60
N GLN A 103 11.87 17.17 12.53
CA GLN A 103 12.55 18.42 12.20
C GLN A 103 13.75 18.18 11.29
N GLN A 104 14.59 17.19 11.62
CA GLN A 104 15.76 16.82 10.84
C GLN A 104 15.37 16.38 9.43
N GLN A 105 14.34 15.54 9.30
CA GLN A 105 13.87 15.07 7.99
C GLN A 105 13.33 16.21 7.13
N MET A 106 12.53 17.11 7.70
CA MET A 106 12.06 18.29 6.96
C MET A 106 13.19 19.22 6.52
N PHE A 107 14.24 19.35 7.33
CA PHE A 107 15.42 20.15 6.99
C PHE A 107 16.23 19.53 5.84
N GLU A 108 16.47 18.21 5.89
CA GLU A 108 17.22 17.48 4.86
C GLU A 108 16.53 17.53 3.49
N ASP A 109 15.22 17.30 3.46
CA ASP A 109 14.44 17.31 2.22
C ASP A 109 14.13 18.74 1.72
N LYS A 110 14.50 19.78 2.49
CA LYS A 110 14.14 21.19 2.26
C LYS A 110 12.65 21.40 2.01
N SER A 111 11.81 20.49 2.52
CA SER A 111 10.38 20.49 2.25
C SER A 111 9.71 21.71 2.86
N TYR A 112 10.27 22.27 3.94
CA TYR A 112 9.73 23.44 4.62
C TYR A 112 9.73 24.72 3.76
N GLU A 113 10.52 24.78 2.67
CA GLU A 113 10.56 25.92 1.75
C GLU A 113 9.51 25.83 0.64
N ALA A 114 8.91 24.65 0.42
CA ALA A 114 8.05 24.42 -0.74
C ALA A 114 6.66 25.05 -0.60
N HIS A 115 6.16 25.23 0.63
CA HIS A 115 4.81 25.76 0.88
C HIS A 115 4.72 26.55 2.19
N GLU A 116 3.93 27.63 2.21
CA GLU A 116 3.80 28.50 3.40
C GLU A 116 3.20 27.77 4.61
N ASP A 117 2.31 26.81 4.40
CA ASP A 117 1.74 26.04 5.51
C ASP A 117 2.77 25.06 6.10
N GLN A 118 3.70 24.54 5.29
CA GLN A 118 4.79 23.70 5.79
C GLN A 118 5.79 24.52 6.61
N LYS A 119 6.07 25.76 6.19
CA LYS A 119 6.89 26.70 6.96
C LYS A 119 6.27 27.00 8.34
N LYS A 120 4.96 27.28 8.40
CA LYS A 120 4.27 27.49 9.69
C LYS A 120 4.33 26.26 10.59
N LEU A 121 4.22 25.07 9.99
CA LEU A 121 4.33 23.80 10.73
C LEU A 121 5.75 23.62 11.30
N TYR A 122 6.79 23.97 10.54
CA TYR A 122 8.17 23.97 11.00
C TYR A 122 8.36 24.94 12.18
N ASP A 123 7.92 26.20 12.06
CA ASP A 123 7.99 27.20 13.13
C ASP A 123 7.26 26.73 14.42
N ALA A 124 6.11 26.07 14.26
CA ALA A 124 5.34 25.53 15.38
C ALA A 124 6.05 24.33 16.03
N LEU A 125 6.65 23.46 15.23
CA LEU A 125 7.41 22.31 15.69
C LEU A 125 8.63 22.75 16.51
N GLU A 126 9.42 23.67 15.98
CA GLU A 126 10.62 24.25 16.62
C GLU A 126 10.28 24.85 18.00
N LYS A 127 9.24 25.71 18.06
CA LYS A 127 8.74 26.27 19.33
C LYS A 127 8.26 25.20 20.32
N SER A 128 7.74 24.09 19.84
CA SER A 128 7.28 23.00 20.70
C SER A 128 8.45 22.23 21.32
N ILE A 129 9.53 22.02 20.57
CA ILE A 129 10.74 21.36 21.06
C ILE A 129 11.42 22.23 22.13
N GLU A 130 11.52 23.54 21.89
CA GLU A 130 12.07 24.49 22.86
C GLU A 130 11.28 24.52 24.17
N ARG A 131 9.95 24.42 24.08
CA ARG A 131 9.07 24.35 25.25
C ARG A 131 9.30 23.06 26.03
N ASP A 132 9.30 21.92 25.36
CA ASP A 132 9.51 20.62 26.00
C ASP A 132 10.86 20.58 26.73
N TYR A 133 11.91 21.14 26.11
CA TYR A 133 13.23 21.25 26.73
C TYR A 133 13.21 22.17 27.97
N SER A 134 12.52 23.30 27.89
CA SER A 134 12.36 24.24 29.01
C SER A 134 11.60 23.62 30.18
N ASP A 135 10.52 22.88 29.90
CA ASP A 135 9.71 22.18 30.89
C ASP A 135 10.52 21.08 31.58
N GLN A 136 11.32 20.32 30.81
CA GLN A 136 12.24 19.32 31.34
C GLN A 136 13.28 19.94 32.29
N LEU A 137 13.86 21.08 31.91
CA LEU A 137 14.84 21.80 32.73
C LEU A 137 14.21 22.32 34.04
N LEU A 138 12.99 22.85 33.98
CA LEU A 138 12.25 23.33 35.15
C LEU A 138 11.91 22.19 36.12
N SER A 139 11.49 21.04 35.59
CA SER A 139 11.20 19.83 36.36
C SER A 139 12.44 19.34 37.13
N ASN A 140 13.59 19.24 36.45
CA ASN A 140 14.87 18.85 37.06
C ASN A 140 15.30 19.80 38.19
N LEU A 141 15.08 21.11 38.01
CA LEU A 141 15.38 22.12 39.01
C LEU A 141 14.50 21.98 40.26
N GLU A 142 13.20 21.73 40.08
CA GLU A 142 12.28 21.52 41.20
C GLU A 142 12.61 20.22 41.94
N GLU A 143 12.92 19.13 41.23
CA GLU A 143 13.35 17.87 41.86
C GLU A 143 14.63 18.07 42.71
N ALA A 144 15.61 18.81 42.20
CA ALA A 144 16.82 19.15 42.94
C ALA A 144 16.54 19.99 44.19
N ARG A 145 15.60 20.95 44.11
CA ARG A 145 15.14 21.74 45.26
C ARG A 145 14.49 20.87 46.32
N GLN A 146 13.63 19.94 45.94
CA GLN A 146 12.95 19.02 46.86
C GLN A 146 13.95 18.08 47.53
N LYS A 147 14.93 17.55 46.79
CA LYS A 147 16.02 16.73 47.35
C LYS A 147 16.86 17.51 48.37
N LYS A 148 17.11 18.80 48.14
CA LYS A 148 17.81 19.68 49.08
C LYS A 148 16.99 19.93 50.35
N ARG A 149 15.67 20.09 50.25
CA ARG A 149 14.76 20.22 51.40
C ARG A 149 14.74 18.95 52.25
N LYS A 150 14.55 17.78 51.63
CA LYS A 150 14.56 16.47 52.33
C LYS A 150 15.84 16.19 53.13
N ARG A 151 17.00 16.73 52.72
CA ARG A 151 18.26 16.61 53.49
C ARG A 151 18.33 17.52 54.71
N ARG A 152 17.56 18.60 54.76
CA ARG A 152 17.50 19.51 55.92
C ARG A 152 16.52 19.03 56.99
N ASP A 153 15.53 18.24 56.62
CA ASP A 153 14.53 17.69 57.54
C ASP A 153 15.01 16.44 58.30
N VAL A 154 16.18 15.89 57.97
CA VAL A 154 16.83 14.89 58.82
C VAL A 154 17.33 15.61 60.08
N PRO A 155 16.87 15.22 61.30
CA PRO A 155 17.26 15.91 62.52
C PRO A 155 18.77 15.78 62.69
N ARG A 156 19.45 16.91 62.60
CA ARG A 156 20.89 17.01 62.87
C ARG A 156 21.08 16.72 64.35
N THR A 157 21.62 15.54 64.69
CA THR A 157 22.06 15.24 66.06
C THR A 157 23.05 16.33 66.50
N PRO A 158 22.90 16.94 67.68
CA PRO A 158 23.83 17.95 68.16
C PRO A 158 25.19 17.30 68.41
N SER A 159 26.10 17.42 67.44
CA SER A 159 27.49 16.98 67.60
C SER A 159 28.22 18.03 68.43
N GLY A 160 28.19 17.86 69.75
CA GLY A 160 28.78 18.74 70.76
C GLY A 160 30.32 18.69 70.86
N SER A 161 31.03 18.57 69.74
CA SER A 161 32.50 18.58 69.74
C SER A 161 33.03 19.78 68.95
N PRO A 162 33.94 20.59 69.52
CA PRO A 162 34.56 21.69 68.80
C PRO A 162 35.39 21.15 67.62
N PRO A 163 35.41 21.86 66.47
CA PRO A 163 36.16 21.42 65.30
C PRO A 163 37.67 21.36 65.61
N PRO A 164 38.41 20.34 65.13
CA PRO A 164 39.87 20.29 65.26
C PRO A 164 40.50 21.49 64.54
N GLN A 165 41.44 22.17 65.21
CA GLN A 165 42.22 23.24 64.60
C GLN A 165 43.05 22.70 63.41
N PRO A 166 43.13 23.45 62.29
CA PRO A 166 44.00 23.08 61.18
C PRO A 166 45.48 23.22 61.58
N PRO A 167 46.38 22.40 61.01
CA PRO A 167 47.81 22.51 61.25
C PRO A 167 48.38 23.83 60.66
N PRO A 168 49.47 24.38 61.25
CA PRO A 168 50.08 25.62 60.80
C PRO A 168 50.71 25.49 59.41
N LEU A 169 50.50 26.51 58.56
CA LEU A 169 51.07 26.63 57.22
C LEU A 169 52.58 26.97 57.27
N PRO A 170 53.42 26.41 56.38
CA PRO A 170 54.84 26.74 56.30
C PRO A 170 55.09 28.15 55.71
N PRO A 171 56.26 28.77 55.97
CA PRO A 171 56.57 30.14 55.54
C PRO A 171 56.74 30.24 54.01
N SER A 172 56.09 31.23 53.41
CA SER A 172 56.24 31.57 51.99
C SER A 172 57.56 32.30 51.76
N ALA A 173 58.52 31.64 51.10
CA ALA A 173 59.75 32.25 50.63
C ALA A 173 59.51 32.92 49.28
N GLY A 174 59.64 34.25 49.24
CA GLY A 174 59.48 35.05 48.02
C GLY A 174 60.73 35.06 47.14
N ALA A 175 60.49 35.03 45.83
CA ALA A 175 61.30 35.66 44.77
C ALA A 175 60.40 35.72 43.52
N SER A 176 59.92 36.89 43.09
CA SER A 176 60.58 37.83 42.18
C SER A 176 60.86 37.23 40.80
N GLY A 177 60.08 37.64 39.79
CA GLY A 177 60.28 37.33 38.38
C GLY A 177 59.14 37.89 37.51
N ALA A 178 59.45 38.89 36.70
CA ALA A 178 58.55 39.77 35.95
C ALA A 178 57.96 39.13 34.65
N PRO A 179 57.08 39.83 33.90
CA PRO A 179 56.00 39.25 33.09
C PRO A 179 56.41 38.91 31.65
N GLY A 180 55.98 37.73 31.18
CA GLY A 180 56.07 37.31 29.79
C GLY A 180 54.69 37.25 29.15
N THR A 181 54.43 38.17 28.24
CA THR A 181 53.31 38.17 27.31
C THR A 181 53.36 36.98 26.36
N SER A 182 52.27 36.23 26.26
CA SER A 182 51.91 35.38 25.11
C SER A 182 50.41 35.13 25.23
N GLY A 183 49.54 35.58 24.33
CA GLY A 183 49.60 35.31 22.90
C GLY A 183 48.56 34.23 22.59
N ALA A 184 47.31 34.66 22.37
CA ALA A 184 46.20 33.97 21.70
C ALA A 184 45.90 32.49 22.04
N SER A 185 44.74 32.25 22.66
CA SER A 185 44.03 30.97 22.65
C SER A 185 42.57 31.32 22.34
N GLY A 186 41.92 30.81 21.29
CA GLY A 186 41.93 29.43 20.83
C GLY A 186 40.46 29.01 20.86
N SER A 187 39.83 29.04 19.69
CA SER A 187 38.40 28.84 19.42
C SER A 187 37.75 27.69 20.21
N SER A 188 36.55 27.92 20.74
CA SER A 188 35.61 26.86 21.13
C SER A 188 35.42 25.89 19.97
N GLN A 189 35.80 24.63 20.17
CA GLN A 189 35.42 23.52 19.33
C GLN A 189 34.41 22.67 20.11
N PHE A 190 33.15 22.72 19.69
CA PHE A 190 32.14 21.74 20.05
C PHE A 190 32.60 20.34 19.60
N PRO A 191 32.37 19.27 20.37
CA PRO A 191 32.63 17.92 19.90
C PRO A 191 31.67 17.60 18.75
N LEU A 192 32.23 17.24 17.59
CA LEU A 192 31.47 16.73 16.46
C LEU A 192 30.85 15.35 16.82
N PRO A 193 29.65 15.03 16.33
CA PRO A 193 29.08 13.70 16.45
C PRO A 193 29.90 12.66 15.66
N PRO A 194 29.85 11.37 16.05
CA PRO A 194 30.58 10.31 15.34
C PRO A 194 30.04 10.15 13.90
N PRO A 195 30.91 9.79 12.92
CA PRO A 195 30.47 9.57 11.55
C PRO A 195 29.62 8.29 11.43
N LEU A 196 28.48 8.41 10.75
CA LEU A 196 27.62 7.30 10.31
C LEU A 196 28.32 6.47 9.19
N PRO A 197 28.03 5.17 9.06
CA PRO A 197 28.59 4.32 8.00
C PRO A 197 28.05 4.72 6.61
N PRO A 198 28.83 4.52 5.53
CA PRO A 198 28.42 4.91 4.18
C PRO A 198 27.28 4.03 3.62
N PRO A 199 26.46 4.59 2.71
CA PRO A 199 25.39 3.86 2.05
C PRO A 199 25.96 2.78 1.12
N SER A 200 25.38 1.59 1.16
CA SER A 200 25.74 0.49 0.26
C SER A 200 25.26 0.81 -1.15
N THR A 201 26.17 1.27 -2.01
CA THR A 201 25.97 1.30 -3.45
C THR A 201 26.20 -0.10 -4.02
N ASP A 202 25.10 -0.66 -4.50
CA ASP A 202 25.01 -1.87 -5.31
C ASP A 202 25.89 -1.75 -6.57
N THR A 203 26.81 -2.70 -6.84
CA THR A 203 27.32 -3.05 -8.19
C THR A 203 28.25 -4.29 -8.17
N SER A 204 27.70 -5.40 -8.68
CA SER A 204 28.27 -6.45 -9.56
C SER A 204 29.56 -7.26 -9.22
N ARG A 205 29.34 -8.58 -9.11
CA ARG A 205 29.97 -9.72 -9.85
C ARG A 205 31.53 -9.84 -9.89
N SER A 206 32.06 -10.91 -9.26
CA SER A 206 32.72 -12.07 -9.92
C SER A 206 33.83 -12.75 -9.09
N ALA A 207 33.79 -14.09 -9.10
CA ALA A 207 34.89 -15.08 -9.06
C ALA A 207 35.65 -15.43 -7.75
N GLN A 208 35.40 -16.69 -7.32
CA GLN A 208 36.32 -17.78 -6.98
C GLN A 208 37.46 -17.60 -5.95
N HIS A 209 37.39 -18.34 -4.85
CA HIS A 209 38.25 -19.49 -4.45
C HIS A 209 38.10 -19.70 -2.92
N GLN A 210 37.51 -20.80 -2.47
CA GLN A 210 38.20 -22.05 -2.07
C GLN A 210 38.94 -21.91 -0.73
N GLY A 211 38.50 -22.62 0.32
CA GLY A 211 39.27 -22.72 1.56
C GLY A 211 38.47 -23.08 2.80
N SER A 212 38.34 -24.37 3.04
CA SER A 212 37.68 -25.07 4.15
C SER A 212 38.36 -24.94 5.53
N LYS A 213 37.58 -25.36 6.57
CA LYS A 213 37.93 -25.80 7.94
C LYS A 213 37.96 -24.68 9.00
N ALA A 214 37.59 -24.85 10.27
CA ALA A 214 36.78 -25.76 11.09
C ALA A 214 37.26 -25.48 12.53
N LEU A 215 36.34 -25.28 13.49
CA LEU A 215 36.45 -25.35 14.97
C LEU A 215 35.37 -24.41 15.54
N SER A 216 34.55 -24.72 16.54
CA SER A 216 34.44 -25.88 17.41
C SER A 216 33.04 -25.83 18.05
N SER A 217 32.48 -27.02 18.22
CA SER A 217 31.29 -27.36 18.98
C SER A 217 31.25 -26.76 20.39
N SER A 218 30.06 -26.37 20.84
CA SER A 218 29.70 -26.41 22.25
C SER A 218 28.28 -26.96 22.38
N LYS A 219 28.26 -28.21 22.83
CA LYS A 219 27.12 -29.05 23.18
C LYS A 219 26.61 -28.64 24.57
N SER A 220 25.35 -28.24 24.68
CA SER A 220 24.65 -28.15 25.97
C SER A 220 23.40 -29.02 25.95
N ALA A 221 23.28 -29.86 26.96
CA ALA A 221 22.30 -30.92 27.12
C ALA A 221 20.98 -30.38 27.71
N ALA A 222 19.90 -31.05 27.33
CA ALA A 222 18.52 -30.74 27.65
C ALA A 222 18.23 -30.66 29.16
N SER A 223 17.43 -29.65 29.53
CA SER A 223 16.52 -29.72 30.67
C SER A 223 15.19 -29.10 30.21
N ALA A 224 14.14 -29.91 30.24
CA ALA A 224 12.80 -29.50 29.85
C ALA A 224 12.13 -28.72 30.98
N PRO A 225 11.48 -27.58 30.68
CA PRO A 225 10.36 -27.11 31.45
C PRO A 225 9.05 -27.24 30.64
N GLN A 226 8.08 -27.87 31.29
CA GLN A 226 6.65 -27.93 31.01
C GLN A 226 6.13 -26.86 30.04
N SER A 227 5.49 -27.32 28.96
CA SER A 227 4.61 -26.52 28.12
C SER A 227 3.43 -26.02 28.97
N MET A 228 3.45 -24.73 29.31
CA MET A 228 2.27 -24.03 29.78
C MET A 228 1.27 -23.91 28.62
N ALA A 229 0.10 -24.49 28.84
CA ALA A 229 -1.06 -24.39 27.99
C ALA A 229 -1.45 -22.92 27.79
N TRP A 230 -1.36 -22.42 26.56
CA TRP A 230 -1.96 -21.15 26.18
C TRP A 230 -3.41 -21.43 25.78
N THR A 231 -4.33 -20.97 26.63
CA THR A 231 -5.75 -20.90 26.36
C THR A 231 -5.98 -19.96 25.18
N THR A 232 -6.35 -20.54 24.03
CA THR A 232 -6.81 -19.80 22.84
C THR A 232 -8.16 -19.19 23.18
N SER A 233 -8.17 -17.89 23.49
CA SER A 233 -9.40 -17.13 23.62
C SER A 233 -10.05 -16.96 22.25
N ASP A 234 -11.29 -17.44 22.22
CA ASP A 234 -12.21 -17.62 21.10
C ASP A 234 -12.67 -16.27 20.52
N ILE A 235 -11.94 -15.73 19.52
CA ILE A 235 -12.42 -14.62 18.68
C ILE A 235 -13.25 -15.19 17.53
N ARG A 236 -14.49 -15.55 17.85
CA ARG A 236 -15.58 -15.72 16.88
C ARG A 236 -16.02 -14.33 16.39
N TYR A 237 -15.28 -13.80 15.42
CA TYR A 237 -15.78 -12.74 14.54
C TYR A 237 -15.60 -13.20 13.08
N GLU A 238 -16.68 -13.13 12.32
CA GLU A 238 -16.96 -13.85 11.07
C GLU A 238 -15.79 -13.91 10.06
N SER A 239 -15.16 -15.09 9.96
CA SER A 239 -14.15 -15.45 8.96
C SER A 239 -14.76 -16.09 7.70
N ALA A 240 -16.08 -16.04 7.54
CA ALA A 240 -16.77 -16.63 6.40
C ALA A 240 -16.70 -15.74 5.14
N ASP A 241 -16.66 -14.41 5.29
CA ASP A 241 -16.79 -13.50 4.15
C ASP A 241 -15.48 -13.32 3.36
N VAL A 242 -14.34 -13.24 4.07
CA VAL A 242 -13.02 -13.07 3.42
C VAL A 242 -12.58 -14.33 2.66
N LYS A 243 -12.94 -15.51 3.14
CA LYS A 243 -12.64 -16.78 2.46
C LYS A 243 -13.47 -16.96 1.20
N ASN A 244 -14.74 -16.53 1.22
CA ASN A 244 -15.60 -16.53 0.04
C ASN A 244 -15.14 -15.50 -1.01
N HIS A 245 -14.65 -14.34 -0.59
CA HIS A 245 -14.17 -13.31 -1.53
C HIS A 245 -12.87 -13.72 -2.25
N LEU A 246 -11.94 -14.37 -1.53
CA LEU A 246 -10.71 -14.91 -2.14
C LEU A 246 -10.99 -16.12 -3.04
N ALA A 247 -11.94 -16.98 -2.67
CA ALA A 247 -12.39 -18.08 -3.51
C ALA A 247 -13.09 -17.57 -4.80
N TYR A 248 -13.88 -16.50 -4.70
CA TYR A 248 -14.54 -15.87 -5.84
C TYR A 248 -13.53 -15.23 -6.81
N LEU A 249 -12.53 -14.50 -6.28
CA LEU A 249 -11.45 -13.92 -7.10
C LEU A 249 -10.60 -15.00 -7.78
N GLY A 250 -10.27 -16.08 -7.07
CA GLY A 250 -9.59 -17.25 -7.64
C GLY A 250 -10.41 -17.90 -8.77
N TYR A 251 -11.72 -18.07 -8.58
CA TYR A 251 -12.62 -18.66 -9.57
C TYR A 251 -12.78 -17.78 -10.82
N VAL A 252 -12.88 -16.46 -10.65
CA VAL A 252 -12.96 -15.50 -11.76
C VAL A 252 -11.66 -15.48 -12.56
N LEU A 253 -10.49 -15.50 -11.91
CA LEU A 253 -9.20 -15.59 -12.60
C LEU A 253 -9.05 -16.90 -13.39
N GLN A 254 -9.47 -18.04 -12.81
CA GLN A 254 -9.45 -19.35 -13.45
C GLN A 254 -10.32 -19.39 -14.72
N ILE A 255 -11.56 -18.86 -14.66
CA ILE A 255 -12.49 -18.80 -15.81
C ILE A 255 -11.93 -17.89 -16.92
N THR A 256 -11.35 -16.75 -16.54
CA THR A 256 -10.82 -15.79 -17.51
C THR A 256 -9.59 -16.37 -18.24
N TYR A 257 -8.74 -17.11 -17.54
CA TYR A 257 -7.59 -17.82 -18.12
C TYR A 257 -8.01 -18.91 -19.11
N ILE A 258 -8.99 -19.76 -18.74
CA ILE A 258 -9.51 -20.83 -19.61
C ILE A 258 -10.17 -20.24 -20.88
N ARG A 259 -10.94 -19.15 -20.74
CA ARG A 259 -11.62 -18.50 -21.87
C ARG A 259 -10.65 -17.81 -22.84
N SER A 260 -9.49 -17.35 -22.34
CA SER A 260 -8.40 -16.81 -23.16
C SER A 260 -7.66 -17.91 -23.94
N GLY A 261 -7.48 -19.10 -23.34
CA GLY A 261 -6.91 -20.28 -24.00
C GLY A 261 -7.77 -20.83 -25.15
N ILE A 262 -9.09 -20.92 -24.97
CA ILE A 262 -10.02 -21.47 -25.98
C ILE A 262 -10.11 -20.58 -27.23
N LYS A 263 -10.03 -19.25 -27.09
CA LYS A 263 -10.01 -18.33 -28.24
C LYS A 263 -8.75 -18.44 -29.10
N LYS A 264 -7.63 -18.88 -28.53
CA LYS A 264 -6.36 -19.05 -29.26
C LYS A 264 -6.36 -20.36 -30.07
N SER A 265 -7.07 -21.39 -29.61
CA SER A 265 -7.24 -22.69 -30.31
C SER A 265 -8.21 -22.61 -31.50
N ASN A 266 -9.36 -21.94 -31.35
CA ASN A 266 -10.36 -21.85 -32.43
C ASN A 266 -9.92 -20.99 -33.64
N LYS A 267 -8.89 -20.14 -33.49
CA LYS A 267 -8.32 -19.36 -34.59
C LYS A 267 -7.29 -20.16 -35.42
N LEU A 268 -6.71 -21.23 -34.87
CA LEU A 268 -5.85 -22.15 -35.64
C LEU A 268 -6.65 -23.24 -36.37
N SER A 269 -7.78 -23.71 -35.81
CA SER A 269 -8.58 -24.77 -36.46
C SER A 269 -9.31 -24.32 -37.73
N ASN A 270 -9.71 -23.05 -37.85
CA ASN A 270 -10.36 -22.52 -39.07
C ASN A 270 -9.39 -22.18 -40.22
N LYS A 271 -8.07 -22.36 -40.03
CA LYS A 271 -7.07 -22.14 -41.08
C LYS A 271 -6.55 -23.43 -41.72
N VAL A 272 -6.97 -24.60 -41.22
CA VAL A 272 -6.57 -25.92 -41.73
C VAL A 272 -7.67 -26.58 -42.58
N PHE A 273 -8.87 -25.98 -42.66
CA PHE A 273 -10.00 -26.52 -43.44
C PHE A 273 -10.24 -25.82 -44.80
N LEU A 274 -9.27 -25.03 -45.29
CA LEU A 274 -9.30 -24.34 -46.59
C LEU A 274 -7.97 -24.45 -47.34
N LEU A 275 -7.47 -25.68 -47.49
CA LEU A 275 -6.51 -26.14 -48.51
C LEU A 275 -6.90 -27.58 -48.88
#